data_AF-A0A9D5K9C4-F1
#
_entry.id   AF-A0A9D5K9C4-F1
#
_cell.length_a   1.000
_cell.length_b   1.000
_cell.length_c   1.000
_cell.angle_alpha   90.00
_cell.angle_beta   90.00
_cell.angle_gamma   90.00
#
_symmetry.space_group_name_H-M   'P 1'
#
loop_
_entity.id
_entity.type
_entity.pdbx_description
1 polymer ?
#
loop_
_entity_poly.entity_id
_entity_poly.type
_entity_poly.pdbx_seq_one_letter_code
_entity_poly.pdbx_strand_id
1 'polypeptide(L)'
;MENFSVRVEHCPKCHSHKTENLVRVQPCKPVRVYVRCAECGTFVARYTLERYTSDKTYESLLSFLRRHGHSICSRNSAHEVDGFSAEVQREFAETADTPRSDDKRLDELIWEHRR
;
A
#
# COMPACT_ATOMS: atom_id res chain seq x y z
N MET A 1 19.34 15.57 3.36
CA MET A 1 18.70 14.33 3.84
C MET A 1 17.21 14.64 3.88
N GLU A 2 16.42 13.90 3.11
CA GLU A 2 14.96 13.97 3.23
C GLU A 2 14.58 13.39 4.60
N ASN A 3 13.81 14.14 5.38
CA ASN A 3 13.23 13.61 6.61
C ASN A 3 12.03 12.76 6.20
N PHE A 4 11.99 11.51 6.65
CA PHE A 4 10.82 10.66 6.51
C PHE A 4 10.39 10.17 7.90
N SER A 5 9.10 9.87 8.06
CA SER A 5 8.52 9.43 9.33
C SER A 5 7.72 8.15 9.15
N VAL A 6 7.86 7.24 10.11
CA VAL A 6 7.20 5.93 10.06
C VAL A 6 6.20 5.82 11.20
N ARG A 7 4.98 5.44 10.86
CA ARG A 7 3.90 5.22 11.82
C ARG A 7 3.19 3.89 11.55
N VAL A 8 2.88 3.17 12.62
CA VAL A 8 2.02 1.98 12.56
C VAL A 8 0.59 2.38 12.87
N GLU A 9 -0.33 2.01 11.97
CA GLU A 9 -1.75 2.22 12.19
C GLU A 9 -2.36 1.05 12.98
N HIS A 10 -3.24 1.40 13.90
CA HIS A 10 -3.98 0.46 14.72
C HIS A 10 -5.46 0.54 14.36
N CYS A 11 -6.19 -0.56 14.56
CA CYS A 11 -7.63 -0.57 14.39
C CYS A 11 -8.28 0.51 15.30
N PRO A 12 -9.12 1.40 14.77
CA PRO A 12 -9.74 2.46 15.58
C PRO A 12 -10.76 1.93 16.60
N LYS A 13 -11.19 0.67 16.48
CA LYS A 13 -12.22 0.07 17.33
C LYS A 13 -11.67 -0.83 18.43
N CYS A 14 -10.71 -1.70 18.11
CA CYS A 14 -10.13 -2.64 19.07
C CYS A 14 -8.63 -2.44 19.32
N HIS A 15 -8.01 -1.43 18.70
CA HIS A 15 -6.58 -1.11 18.80
C HIS A 15 -5.61 -2.22 18.39
N SER A 16 -6.11 -3.32 17.79
CA SER A 16 -5.25 -4.35 17.22
C SER A 16 -4.45 -3.81 16.03
N HIS A 17 -3.19 -4.22 15.91
CA HIS A 17 -2.32 -3.94 14.76
C HIS A 17 -2.49 -4.98 13.64
N LYS A 18 -3.29 -6.04 13.87
CA LYS A 18 -3.51 -7.09 12.86
C LYS A 18 -4.54 -6.60 11.85
N THR A 19 -4.11 -6.47 10.60
CA THR A 19 -4.95 -6.05 9.49
C THR A 19 -4.91 -7.07 8.34
N GLU A 20 -6.00 -7.10 7.58
CA GLU A 20 -6.13 -7.91 6.37
C GLU A 20 -6.44 -6.99 5.18
N ASN A 21 -5.74 -7.24 4.08
CA ASN A 21 -5.92 -6.51 2.83
C ASN A 21 -6.89 -7.27 1.91
N LEU A 22 -8.02 -6.65 1.58
CA LEU A 22 -9.01 -7.15 0.62
C LEU A 22 -8.85 -6.41 -0.70
N VAL A 23 -8.32 -7.09 -1.72
CA VAL A 23 -8.06 -6.52 -3.03
C VAL A 23 -9.30 -6.64 -3.92
N ARG A 24 -9.80 -5.51 -4.41
CA ARG A 24 -10.92 -5.43 -5.36
C ARG A 24 -10.40 -5.01 -6.73
N VAL A 25 -10.57 -5.90 -7.69
CA VAL A 25 -10.20 -5.66 -9.09
C VAL A 25 -11.48 -5.66 -9.93
N GLN A 26 -11.65 -4.67 -10.80
CA GLN A 26 -12.81 -4.54 -11.69
C GLN A 26 -12.36 -4.04 -13.07
N PRO A 27 -12.99 -4.50 -14.17
CA PRO A 27 -12.61 -4.07 -15.52
C PRO A 27 -12.72 -2.55 -15.68
N CYS A 28 -11.72 -1.95 -16.34
CA CYS A 28 -11.59 -0.51 -16.54
C CYS A 28 -11.74 0.35 -15.24
N LYS A 29 -11.41 -0.18 -14.06
CA LYS A 29 -11.38 0.57 -12.79
C LYS A 29 -10.02 0.42 -12.11
N PRO A 30 -9.55 1.45 -11.37
CA PRO A 30 -8.36 1.32 -10.54
C PRO A 30 -8.50 0.18 -9.53
N VAL A 31 -7.41 -0.53 -9.27
CA VAL A 31 -7.38 -1.55 -8.23
C VAL A 31 -7.56 -0.86 -6.87
N ARG A 32 -8.48 -1.37 -6.07
CA ARG A 32 -8.77 -0.84 -4.73
C ARG A 32 -8.36 -1.86 -3.69
N VAL A 33 -7.68 -1.43 -2.65
CA VAL A 33 -7.36 -2.26 -1.49
C VAL A 33 -8.17 -1.74 -0.31
N TYR A 34 -9.00 -2.61 0.26
CA TYR A 34 -9.75 -2.33 1.48
C TYR A 34 -9.04 -3.02 2.62
N VAL A 35 -8.64 -2.27 3.64
CA VAL A 35 -8.01 -2.80 4.84
C VAL A 35 -9.07 -2.97 5.90
N ARG A 36 -9.15 -4.17 6.49
CA ARG A 36 -9.98 -4.43 7.67
C ARG A 36 -9.12 -4.93 8.82
N CYS A 37 -9.59 -4.74 10.04
CA CYS A 37 -8.98 -5.37 11.21
C CYS A 37 -9.22 -6.88 11.17
N ALA A 38 -8.16 -7.66 11.34
CA ALA A 38 -8.22 -9.12 11.37
C ALA A 38 -8.97 -9.64 12.61
N GLU A 39 -8.96 -8.89 13.71
CA GLU A 39 -9.55 -9.33 14.98
C GLU A 39 -11.02 -8.96 15.14
N CYS A 40 -11.42 -7.73 14.77
CA CYS A 40 -12.81 -7.28 14.94
C CYS A 40 -13.57 -7.05 13.63
N GLY A 41 -12.94 -7.28 12.48
CA GLY A 41 -13.54 -7.12 11.15
C GLY A 41 -13.83 -5.68 10.74
N THR A 42 -13.50 -4.69 11.58
CA THR A 42 -13.82 -3.28 11.32
C THR A 42 -13.03 -2.75 10.14
N PHE A 43 -13.68 -1.98 9.27
CA PHE A 43 -13.02 -1.26 8.18
C PHE A 43 -12.01 -0.25 8.74
N VAL A 44 -10.78 -0.30 8.25
CA VAL A 44 -9.67 0.56 8.70
C VAL A 44 -9.37 1.62 7.66
N ALA A 45 -9.10 1.21 6.41
CA ALA A 45 -8.67 2.13 5.36
C ALA A 45 -9.06 1.62 3.95
N ARG A 46 -9.03 2.53 2.97
CA ARG A 46 -9.15 2.21 1.55
C ARG A 46 -8.06 2.93 0.77
N TYR A 47 -7.24 2.16 0.07
CA TYR A 47 -6.25 2.67 -0.86
C TYR A 47 -6.68 2.44 -2.31
N THR A 48 -6.30 3.38 -3.17
CA THR A 48 -6.31 3.18 -4.62
C THR A 48 -4.87 2.85 -5.00
N LEU A 49 -4.62 1.68 -5.59
CA LEU A 49 -3.28 1.32 -6.02
C LEU A 49 -2.94 2.05 -7.32
N GLU A 50 -1.89 2.86 -7.27
CA GLU A 50 -1.29 3.48 -8.46
C GLU A 50 -0.08 2.69 -8.95
N ARG A 51 0.76 2.22 -8.02
CA ARG A 51 1.91 1.34 -8.28
C ARG A 51 1.93 0.16 -7.33
N TYR A 52 2.56 -0.93 -7.74
CA TYR A 52 2.64 -2.15 -6.93
C TYR A 52 3.99 -2.85 -7.09
N THR A 53 4.62 -3.16 -5.96
CA THR A 53 5.86 -3.94 -5.87
C THR A 53 5.63 -5.14 -4.95
N SER A 54 6.03 -6.34 -5.40
CA SER A 54 5.91 -7.59 -4.64
C SER A 54 7.17 -8.43 -4.80
N ASP A 55 7.45 -9.19 -3.75
CA ASP A 55 8.47 -10.24 -3.65
C ASP A 55 8.22 -11.43 -4.60
N LYS A 56 7.03 -11.49 -5.22
CA LYS A 56 6.68 -12.46 -6.25
C LYS A 56 7.12 -11.98 -7.63
N THR A 57 7.48 -12.92 -8.50
CA THR A 57 7.96 -12.61 -9.85
C THR A 57 6.92 -11.84 -10.67
N TYR A 58 7.40 -10.97 -11.57
CA TYR A 58 6.62 -10.19 -12.54
C TYR A 58 5.50 -10.98 -13.25
N GLU A 59 5.76 -12.27 -13.54
CA GLU A 59 4.78 -13.17 -14.16
C GLU A 59 3.58 -13.51 -13.25
N SER A 60 3.75 -13.54 -11.93
CA SER A 60 2.66 -13.85 -11.00
C SER A 60 1.61 -12.74 -10.99
N LEU A 61 2.05 -11.48 -10.99
CA LEU A 61 1.19 -10.29 -11.07
C LEU A 61 0.55 -10.17 -12.45
N LEU A 62 1.32 -10.34 -13.54
CA LEU A 62 0.78 -10.35 -14.89
C LEU A 62 -0.21 -11.49 -15.11
N SER A 63 0.02 -12.68 -14.54
CA SER A 63 -0.91 -13.80 -14.64
C SER A 63 -2.22 -13.48 -13.93
N PHE A 64 -2.17 -12.81 -12.78
CA PHE A 64 -3.34 -12.38 -12.04
C PHE A 64 -4.14 -11.31 -12.80
N LEU A 65 -3.45 -10.31 -13.35
CA LEU A 65 -4.08 -9.23 -14.13
C LEU A 65 -4.64 -9.71 -15.47
N ARG A 66 -3.92 -10.60 -16.18
CA ARG A 66 -4.34 -11.19 -17.46
C ARG A 66 -5.49 -12.19 -17.31
N ARG A 67 -5.50 -13.02 -16.26
CA ARG A 67 -6.58 -14.03 -16.03
C ARG A 67 -7.92 -13.43 -15.66
N HIS A 68 -7.97 -12.21 -15.15
CA HIS A 68 -9.21 -11.57 -14.72
C HIS A 68 -9.82 -10.61 -15.75
N GLY A 69 -9.34 -10.63 -17.01
CA GLY A 69 -10.00 -9.94 -18.12
C GLY A 69 -10.09 -8.42 -17.92
N HIS A 70 -9.23 -7.86 -17.06
CA HIS A 70 -9.12 -6.42 -16.90
C HIS A 70 -8.43 -5.89 -18.15
N SER A 71 -9.23 -5.60 -19.17
CA SER A 71 -8.82 -4.71 -20.23
C SER A 71 -8.27 -3.46 -19.56
N ILE A 72 -6.96 -3.23 -19.72
CA ILE A 72 -6.29 -2.00 -19.33
C ILE A 72 -6.81 -0.98 -20.35
N CYS A 73 -7.99 -0.44 -20.08
CA CYS A 73 -8.75 0.44 -20.98
C CYS A 73 -8.12 1.84 -21.04
N SER A 74 -6.82 1.95 -21.35
CA SER A 74 -6.08 3.19 -21.65
C SER A 74 -4.56 2.94 -21.52
N ARG A 75 -3.76 3.58 -22.40
CA ARG A 75 -2.29 3.64 -22.32
C ARG A 75 -1.76 4.19 -20.99
N ASN A 76 -2.59 4.86 -20.19
CA ASN A 76 -2.19 5.50 -18.93
C ASN A 76 -2.30 4.60 -17.69
N SER A 77 -2.99 3.46 -17.77
CA SER A 77 -3.21 2.56 -16.62
C SER A 77 -2.10 1.52 -16.44
N ALA A 78 -1.04 1.61 -17.26
CA ALA A 78 0.12 0.72 -17.24
C ALA A 78 1.36 1.33 -16.53
N HIS A 79 1.28 2.59 -16.06
CA HIS A 79 2.24 3.13 -15.10
C HIS A 79 1.87 2.57 -13.72
N GLU A 80 2.71 1.90 -12.94
CA GLU A 80 4.08 1.40 -13.11
C GLU A 80 4.17 0.27 -12.06
N VAL A 81 4.40 -0.95 -12.53
CA VAL A 81 4.79 -2.04 -11.63
C VAL A 81 6.29 -1.88 -11.43
N ASP A 82 6.68 -1.14 -10.41
CA ASP A 82 8.07 -1.01 -10.02
C ASP A 82 8.52 -2.37 -9.47
N GLY A 83 9.51 -2.99 -10.12
CA GLY A 83 10.11 -4.24 -9.64
C GLY A 83 10.87 -4.01 -8.32
N PHE A 84 11.40 -5.08 -7.73
CA PHE A 84 12.40 -4.98 -6.65
C PHE A 84 13.68 -4.33 -7.18
N SER A 85 13.65 -3.01 -7.41
CA SER A 85 14.84 -2.22 -7.68
C SER A 85 15.66 -2.11 -6.40
N ALA A 86 16.95 -1.84 -6.53
CA ALA A 86 17.81 -1.57 -5.39
C ALA A 86 17.32 -0.37 -4.55
N GLU A 87 16.58 0.55 -5.19
CA GLU A 87 15.95 1.70 -4.55
C GLU A 87 14.79 1.27 -3.63
N VAL A 88 13.84 0.48 -4.12
CA VAL A 88 12.71 -0.02 -3.31
C VAL A 88 13.21 -0.87 -2.13
N GLN A 89 14.23 -1.69 -2.34
CA GLN A 89 14.81 -2.51 -1.27
C GLN A 89 15.52 -1.65 -0.22
N ARG A 90 16.19 -0.57 -0.63
CA ARG A 90 16.83 0.38 0.28
C ARG A 90 15.78 1.14 1.10
N GLU A 91 14.74 1.67 0.45
CA GLU A 91 13.62 2.36 1.12
C GLU A 91 12.93 1.46 2.16
N PHE A 92 12.72 0.19 1.81
CA PHE A 92 12.17 -0.80 2.74
C PHE A 92 13.07 -0.98 3.96
N ALA A 93 14.39 -1.15 3.77
CA ALA A 93 15.34 -1.34 4.86
C ALA A 93 15.41 -0.10 5.77
N GLU A 94 15.45 1.10 5.19
CA GLU A 94 15.46 2.38 5.92
C GLU A 94 14.17 2.57 6.73
N THR A 95 13.01 2.24 6.15
CA THR A 95 11.71 2.31 6.82
C THR A 95 11.60 1.30 7.96
N ALA A 96 12.17 0.10 7.79
CA ALA A 96 12.13 -0.96 8.79
C ALA A 96 13.01 -0.67 10.03
N ASP A 97 14.13 0.03 9.85
CA ASP A 97 15.09 0.36 10.92
C ASP A 97 14.70 1.64 11.70
N THR A 98 13.85 2.49 11.12
CA THR A 98 13.45 3.77 11.72
C THR A 98 12.53 3.59 12.95
N PRO A 99 12.80 4.27 14.08
CA PRO A 99 11.96 4.19 15.27
C PRO A 99 10.53 4.68 14.98
N ARG A 100 9.55 3.89 15.39
CA ARG A 100 8.13 4.14 15.15
C ARG A 100 7.63 5.25 16.07
N SER A 101 6.96 6.25 15.51
CA SER A 101 6.30 7.29 16.29
C SER A 101 4.82 6.94 16.44
N ASP A 102 4.43 6.47 17.63
CA ASP A 102 3.03 6.18 17.95
C ASP A 102 2.27 7.43 18.44
N ASP A 103 2.99 8.48 18.84
CA ASP A 103 2.41 9.67 19.51
C ASP A 103 1.86 10.74 18.54
N LYS A 104 2.32 10.79 17.29
CA LYS A 104 1.90 11.84 16.33
C LYS A 104 0.68 11.41 15.51
N ARG A 105 -0.28 12.32 15.26
CA ARG A 105 -1.40 12.05 14.34
C ARG A 105 -0.93 11.99 12.88
N LEU A 106 -1.58 11.20 12.03
CA LEU A 106 -1.16 10.98 10.64
C LEU A 106 -1.25 12.30 9.86
N ASP A 107 -2.32 13.05 10.12
CA ASP A 107 -2.53 14.38 9.55
C ASP A 107 -1.42 15.37 9.93
N GLU A 108 -0.84 15.25 11.14
CA GLU A 108 0.29 16.07 11.60
C GLU A 108 1.57 15.69 10.86
N LEU A 109 1.84 14.39 10.67
CA LEU A 109 2.99 13.90 9.91
C LEU A 109 2.94 14.38 8.45
N ILE A 110 1.76 14.29 7.82
CA ILE A 110 1.54 14.75 6.43
C ILE A 110 1.78 16.25 6.32
N TRP A 111 1.39 17.03 7.32
CA TRP A 111 1.55 18.48 7.31
C TRP A 111 3.00 18.93 7.54
N GLU A 112 3.74 18.28 8.45
CA GLU A 112 5.16 18.55 8.71
C GLU A 112 6.02 18.40 7.45
N HIS A 113 5.70 17.45 6.57
CA HIS A 113 6.47 17.15 5.35
C HIS A 113 6.01 17.92 4.11
N ARG A 114 4.94 18.72 4.21
CA ARG A 114 4.43 19.56 3.11
C ARG A 114 4.98 21.00 3.13
N ARG A 115 5.79 21.36 4.11
CA ARG A 115 6.48 22.66 4.22
C ARG A 115 7.85 22.61 3.59
#